data_AF-A0A3A5VFL1-F1
#
_entry.id   AF-A0A3A5VFL1-F1
#
_cell.length_a   1.000
_cell.length_b   1.000
_cell.length_c   1.000
_cell.angle_alpha   90.00
_cell.angle_beta   90.00
_cell.angle_gamma   90.00
#
_symmetry.space_group_name_H-M   'P 1'
#
loop_
_entity.id
_entity.type
_entity.pdbx_description
1 polymer ?
#
loop_
_entity_poly.entity_id
_entity_poly.type
_entity_poly.pdbx_seq_one_letter_code
_entity_poly.pdbx_strand_id
1 'polypeptide(L)'
;MDKVSKISIHAGDFDFEAEGGQLEVEERLTQFKQEGLWDAMLERIQETVEFSKDSTEGISNDTSQPERGVNFRSLLENYALDGKPEQVLGALHFLREIENLNDCPPRVINTLFEDARIEPPGNLSLYINRLKERNFLKIPSKHGDKNRYAELTEEGRKHLEDKSDNM
;
A
#
# COMPACT_ATOMS: atom_id res chain seq x y z
N MET A 1 3.25 -32.42 14.31
CA MET A 1 2.98 -31.01 14.64
C MET A 1 1.90 -30.57 13.67
N ASP A 2 0.67 -30.48 14.16
CA ASP A 2 -0.43 -29.96 13.34
C ASP A 2 -0.12 -28.50 13.01
N LYS A 3 -0.22 -28.14 11.73
CA LYS A 3 -0.03 -26.76 11.30
C LYS A 3 -1.18 -25.93 11.83
N VAL A 4 -0.86 -24.98 12.69
CA VAL A 4 -1.79 -23.95 13.13
C VAL A 4 -1.86 -22.90 12.03
N SER A 5 -3.08 -22.60 11.59
CA SER A 5 -3.41 -21.54 10.66
C SER A 5 -4.04 -20.39 11.43
N LYS A 6 -3.77 -19.15 11.00
CA LYS A 6 -4.35 -17.94 11.60
C LYS A 6 -4.75 -16.95 10.51
N ILE A 7 -5.93 -16.36 10.66
CA ILE A 7 -6.42 -15.23 9.87
C ILE A 7 -6.84 -14.13 10.85
N SER A 8 -6.34 -12.91 10.61
CA SER A 8 -6.71 -11.71 11.36
C SER A 8 -7.04 -10.61 10.35
N ILE A 9 -8.20 -9.96 10.51
CA ILE A 9 -8.66 -8.85 9.67
C ILE A 9 -9.10 -7.73 10.59
N HIS A 10 -8.54 -6.54 10.39
CA HIS A 10 -8.91 -5.33 11.11
C HIS A 10 -9.27 -4.24 10.09
N ALA A 11 -10.47 -3.68 10.20
CA ALA A 11 -10.97 -2.64 9.30
C ALA A 11 -11.89 -1.67 10.06
N GLY A 12 -11.34 -0.56 10.54
CA GLY A 12 -12.09 0.40 11.37
C GLY A 12 -12.57 -0.27 12.67
N ASP A 13 -13.88 -0.28 12.89
CA ASP A 13 -14.50 -0.94 14.06
C ASP A 13 -14.72 -2.45 13.86
N PHE A 14 -14.36 -2.99 12.69
CA PHE A 14 -14.47 -4.42 12.41
C PHE A 14 -13.18 -5.15 12.78
N ASP A 15 -13.32 -6.20 13.58
CA ASP A 15 -12.23 -7.07 14.01
C ASP A 15 -12.67 -8.54 13.84
N PHE A 16 -11.87 -9.31 13.10
CA PHE A 16 -12.06 -10.74 12.92
C PHE A 16 -10.75 -11.46 13.19
N GLU A 17 -10.78 -12.44 14.09
CA GLU A 17 -9.66 -13.31 14.39
C GLU A 17 -10.09 -14.79 14.42
N ALA A 18 -9.37 -15.62 13.68
CA ALA A 18 -9.53 -17.07 13.70
C ALA A 18 -8.16 -17.74 13.72
N GLU A 19 -7.91 -18.59 14.71
CA GLU A 19 -6.69 -19.38 14.87
C GLU A 19 -7.07 -20.83 15.18
N GLY A 20 -6.44 -21.80 14.51
CA GLY A 20 -6.76 -23.21 14.69
C GLY A 20 -6.26 -24.08 13.54
N GLY A 21 -6.90 -25.24 13.35
CA GLY A 21 -6.65 -26.07 12.17
C GLY A 21 -7.16 -25.40 10.89
N GLN A 22 -6.59 -25.74 9.72
CA GLN A 22 -7.00 -25.14 8.44
C GLN A 22 -8.52 -25.19 8.21
N LEU A 23 -9.13 -26.37 8.44
CA LEU A 23 -10.59 -26.55 8.25
C LEU A 23 -11.39 -25.65 9.20
N GLU A 24 -10.97 -25.54 10.46
CA GLU A 24 -11.64 -24.71 11.47
C GLU A 24 -11.57 -23.22 11.11
N VAL A 25 -10.41 -22.76 10.65
CA VAL A 25 -10.22 -21.37 10.21
C VAL A 25 -11.05 -21.07 8.95
N GLU A 26 -11.11 -22.00 7.99
CA GLU A 26 -11.94 -21.86 6.79
C GLU A 26 -13.44 -21.83 7.10
N GLU A 27 -13.91 -22.66 8.04
CA GLU A 27 -15.31 -22.65 8.49
C GLU A 27 -15.67 -21.32 9.17
N ARG A 28 -14.83 -20.83 10.09
CA ARG A 28 -15.06 -19.53 10.74
C ARG A 28 -15.10 -18.38 9.75
N LEU A 29 -14.18 -18.36 8.78
CA LEU A 29 -14.18 -17.35 7.73
C LEU A 29 -15.43 -17.45 6.83
N THR A 30 -15.89 -18.66 6.53
CA THR A 30 -17.09 -18.88 5.73
C THR A 30 -18.33 -18.40 6.46
N GLN A 31 -18.44 -18.68 7.75
CA GLN A 31 -19.54 -18.19 8.58
C GLN A 31 -19.55 -16.66 8.64
N PHE A 32 -18.39 -16.03 8.85
CA PHE A 32 -18.26 -14.57 8.83
C PHE A 32 -18.74 -13.94 7.51
N LYS A 33 -18.51 -14.61 6.37
CA LYS A 33 -19.05 -14.19 5.07
C LYS A 33 -20.56 -14.39 4.94
N GLN A 34 -21.09 -15.51 5.44
CA GLN A 34 -22.51 -15.84 5.33
C GLN A 34 -23.40 -14.98 6.24
N GLU A 35 -22.88 -14.53 7.38
CA GLU A 35 -23.61 -13.66 8.32
C GLU A 35 -23.75 -12.21 7.84
N GLY A 36 -23.26 -11.89 6.62
CA GLY A 36 -23.34 -10.56 6.02
C GLY A 36 -22.37 -9.54 6.63
N LEU A 37 -21.59 -9.94 7.64
CA LEU A 37 -20.57 -9.10 8.27
C LEU A 37 -19.47 -8.69 7.27
N TRP A 38 -19.14 -9.58 6.35
CA TRP A 38 -18.20 -9.30 5.26
C TRP A 38 -18.70 -8.20 4.32
N ASP A 39 -19.96 -8.28 3.89
CA ASP A 39 -20.55 -7.30 2.98
C ASP A 39 -20.73 -5.94 3.67
N ALA A 40 -21.17 -5.92 4.93
CA ALA A 40 -21.28 -4.71 5.73
C ALA A 40 -19.91 -4.03 5.97
N MET A 41 -18.87 -4.82 6.20
CA MET A 41 -17.50 -4.30 6.32
C MET A 41 -17.05 -3.67 4.98
N LEU A 42 -17.28 -4.35 3.86
CA LEU A 42 -16.94 -3.81 2.53
C LEU A 42 -17.71 -2.53 2.20
N GLU A 43 -19.00 -2.48 2.51
CA GLU A 43 -19.84 -1.29 2.33
C GLU A 43 -19.30 -0.12 3.16
N ARG A 44 -18.95 -0.36 4.43
CA ARG A 44 -18.37 0.68 5.30
C ARG A 44 -17.03 1.22 4.79
N ILE A 45 -16.18 0.35 4.25
CA ILE A 45 -14.92 0.74 3.61
C ILE A 45 -15.23 1.61 2.38
N GLN A 46 -16.19 1.18 1.54
CA GLN A 46 -16.61 1.94 0.36
C GLN A 46 -17.18 3.32 0.72
N GLU A 47 -18.09 3.40 1.70
CA GLU A 47 -18.65 4.65 2.21
C GLU A 47 -17.54 5.59 2.71
N THR A 48 -16.56 5.06 3.44
CA THR A 48 -15.45 5.86 3.96
C THR A 48 -14.59 6.40 2.81
N VAL A 49 -14.31 5.59 1.80
CA VAL A 49 -13.59 6.00 0.59
C VAL A 49 -14.38 7.06 -0.19
N GLU A 50 -15.70 6.90 -0.35
CA GLU A 50 -16.57 7.88 -1.00
C GLU A 50 -16.64 9.18 -0.20
N PHE A 51 -16.77 9.11 1.12
CA PHE A 51 -16.78 10.28 1.99
C PHE A 51 -15.43 11.01 1.98
N SER A 52 -14.30 10.30 1.90
CA SER A 52 -12.99 10.91 1.70
C SER A 52 -12.86 11.60 0.34
N LYS A 53 -13.48 11.05 -0.71
CA LYS A 53 -13.55 11.71 -2.03
C LYS A 53 -14.38 12.99 -1.95
N ASP A 54 -15.58 12.95 -1.37
CA ASP A 54 -16.44 14.12 -1.19
C ASP A 54 -15.80 15.18 -0.27
N SER A 55 -15.05 14.76 0.75
CA SER A 55 -14.31 15.67 1.63
C SER A 55 -13.12 16.34 0.93
N THR A 56 -12.58 15.70 -0.11
CA THR A 56 -11.54 16.27 -0.97
C THR A 56 -12.13 17.30 -1.94
N GLU A 57 -13.43 17.22 -2.27
CA GLU A 57 -14.14 18.24 -3.05
C GLU A 57 -14.28 19.59 -2.30
N GLY A 58 -14.05 19.63 -0.98
CA GLY A 58 -13.98 20.86 -0.19
C GLY A 58 -12.69 21.70 -0.39
N ILE A 59 -11.69 21.17 -1.09
CA ILE A 59 -10.44 21.88 -1.45
C ILE A 59 -10.30 21.92 -2.99
N SER A 60 -11.40 22.07 -3.73
CA SER A 60 -11.36 22.24 -5.17
C SER A 60 -11.09 23.70 -5.55
N ASN A 61 -9.83 24.14 -5.42
CA ASN A 61 -9.29 25.27 -6.17
C ASN A 61 -8.07 24.83 -6.98
N ASP A 62 -8.13 23.69 -7.69
CA ASP A 62 -7.24 23.44 -8.82
C ASP A 62 -7.73 22.30 -9.74
N THR A 63 -8.39 22.65 -10.83
CA THR A 63 -8.85 21.74 -11.90
C THR A 63 -7.71 21.25 -12.80
N SER A 64 -6.59 20.81 -12.24
CA SER A 64 -5.46 20.32 -13.06
C SER A 64 -4.58 19.23 -12.44
N GLN A 65 -4.92 18.69 -11.26
CA GLN A 65 -4.14 17.59 -10.69
C GLN A 65 -4.57 16.24 -11.27
N PRO A 66 -3.65 15.43 -11.84
CA PRO A 66 -3.99 14.10 -12.32
C PRO A 66 -4.54 13.21 -11.20
N GLU A 67 -5.63 12.47 -11.44
CA GLU A 67 -6.22 11.53 -10.47
C GLU A 67 -5.18 10.56 -9.91
N ARG A 68 -4.25 10.12 -10.76
CA ARG A 68 -3.11 9.28 -10.39
C ARG A 68 -2.26 9.90 -9.27
N GLY A 69 -2.01 11.20 -9.36
CA GLY A 69 -1.28 11.97 -8.37
C GLY A 69 -2.05 12.16 -7.06
N VAL A 70 -3.37 12.39 -7.16
CA VAL A 70 -4.26 12.45 -5.98
C VAL A 70 -4.23 11.12 -5.23
N ASN A 71 -4.42 10.00 -5.93
CA ASN A 71 -4.40 8.66 -5.34
C ASN A 71 -3.06 8.34 -4.68
N PHE A 72 -1.95 8.69 -5.34
CA PHE A 72 -0.62 8.49 -4.76
C PHE A 72 -0.40 9.35 -3.51
N ARG A 73 -0.84 10.61 -3.55
CA ARG A 73 -0.74 11.51 -2.39
C ARG A 73 -1.54 10.97 -1.20
N SER A 74 -2.79 10.56 -1.42
CA SER A 74 -3.61 9.93 -0.38
C SER A 74 -2.95 8.68 0.19
N LEU A 75 -2.26 7.87 -0.63
CA LEU A 75 -1.48 6.74 -0.13
C LEU A 75 -0.35 7.19 0.80
N LEU A 76 0.43 8.21 0.43
CA LEU A 76 1.50 8.70 1.31
C LEU A 76 0.96 9.24 2.64
N GLU A 77 -0.18 9.93 2.60
CA GLU A 77 -0.86 10.47 3.78
C GLU A 77 -1.39 9.35 4.69
N ASN A 78 -2.08 8.34 4.13
CA ASN A 78 -2.64 7.20 4.87
C ASN A 78 -1.58 6.29 5.51
N TYR A 79 -0.36 6.31 5.00
CA TYR A 79 0.76 5.52 5.52
C TYR A 79 1.75 6.39 6.32
N ALA A 80 1.44 7.67 6.59
CA ALA A 80 2.33 8.61 7.28
C ALA A 80 3.79 8.58 6.75
N LEU A 81 3.94 8.64 5.43
CA LEU A 81 5.22 8.53 4.73
C LEU A 81 5.80 9.91 4.42
N ASP A 82 6.40 10.54 5.44
CA ASP A 82 6.91 11.90 5.34
C ASP A 82 8.35 11.97 4.82
N GLY A 83 9.15 10.93 5.06
CA GLY A 83 10.55 10.90 4.66
C GLY A 83 10.74 10.53 3.19
N LYS A 84 11.67 11.20 2.48
CA LYS A 84 12.02 10.84 1.08
C LYS A 84 12.29 9.33 0.85
N PRO A 85 12.98 8.58 1.75
CA PRO A 85 13.13 7.13 1.59
C PRO A 85 11.78 6.39 1.67
N GLU A 86 10.92 6.77 2.62
CA GLU A 86 9.61 6.17 2.85
C GLU A 86 8.66 6.48 1.68
N GLN A 87 8.67 7.72 1.17
CA GLN A 87 7.94 8.11 -0.03
C GLN A 87 8.39 7.33 -1.27
N VAL A 88 9.68 7.02 -1.40
CA VAL A 88 10.19 6.15 -2.48
C VAL A 88 9.69 4.71 -2.31
N LEU A 89 9.61 4.20 -1.08
CA LEU A 89 9.03 2.89 -0.81
C LEU A 89 7.54 2.87 -1.17
N GLY A 90 6.77 3.88 -0.75
CA GLY A 90 5.36 4.06 -1.08
C GLY A 90 5.13 4.20 -2.59
N ALA A 91 6.00 4.93 -3.30
CA ALA A 91 5.94 5.05 -4.76
C ALA A 91 6.12 3.69 -5.46
N LEU A 92 7.07 2.88 -4.99
CA LEU A 92 7.27 1.54 -5.54
C LEU A 92 6.10 0.61 -5.22
N HIS A 93 5.53 0.70 -4.02
CA HIS A 93 4.31 -0.06 -3.66
C HIS A 93 3.15 0.32 -4.59
N PHE A 94 2.88 1.61 -4.75
CA PHE A 94 1.84 2.12 -5.63
C PHE A 94 2.02 1.63 -7.08
N LEU A 95 3.21 1.77 -7.64
CA LEU A 95 3.48 1.35 -9.02
C LEU A 95 3.43 -0.17 -9.21
N ARG A 96 4.02 -0.95 -8.28
CA ARG A 96 4.20 -2.40 -8.43
C ARG A 96 2.94 -3.20 -8.09
N GLU A 97 2.23 -2.81 -7.04
CA GLU A 97 1.19 -3.64 -6.43
C GLU A 97 -0.21 -3.08 -6.70
N ILE A 98 -0.36 -1.75 -6.84
CA ILE A 98 -1.63 -1.12 -7.19
C ILE A 98 -1.76 -0.97 -8.71
N GLU A 99 -0.78 -0.33 -9.37
CA GLU A 99 -0.80 -0.15 -10.83
C GLU A 99 -0.27 -1.36 -11.63
N ASN A 100 0.27 -2.38 -10.96
CA ASN A 100 0.79 -3.61 -11.56
C ASN A 100 1.90 -3.37 -12.63
N LEU A 101 2.68 -2.30 -12.49
CA LEU A 101 3.78 -1.99 -13.40
C LEU A 101 5.04 -2.75 -13.02
N ASN A 102 5.50 -3.66 -13.89
CA ASN A 102 6.72 -4.43 -13.63
C ASN A 102 8.02 -3.65 -13.87
N ASP A 103 7.96 -2.50 -14.53
CA ASP A 103 9.13 -1.71 -14.90
C ASP A 103 8.92 -0.24 -14.50
N CYS A 104 9.64 0.20 -13.47
CA CYS A 104 9.52 1.51 -12.85
C CYS A 104 10.81 2.32 -13.05
N PRO A 105 11.09 2.82 -14.27
CA PRO A 105 12.29 3.62 -14.50
C PRO A 105 12.19 4.96 -13.75
N PRO A 106 13.33 5.64 -13.47
CA PRO A 106 13.36 6.89 -12.72
C PRO A 106 12.35 7.95 -13.18
N ARG A 107 12.13 8.05 -14.51
CA ARG A 107 11.15 8.97 -15.09
C ARG A 107 9.73 8.67 -14.64
N VAL A 108 9.32 7.40 -14.58
CA VAL A 108 7.96 7.02 -14.15
C VAL A 108 7.74 7.35 -12.68
N ILE A 109 8.75 7.10 -11.84
CA ILE A 109 8.70 7.45 -10.42
C ILE A 109 8.62 8.97 -10.27
N ASN A 110 9.50 9.74 -10.92
CA ASN A 110 9.48 11.20 -10.82
C ASN A 110 8.16 11.81 -11.31
N THR A 111 7.62 11.33 -12.44
CA THR A 111 6.30 11.77 -12.92
C THR A 111 5.20 11.49 -11.91
N LEU A 112 5.25 10.37 -11.16
CA LEU A 112 4.27 10.10 -10.10
C LEU A 112 4.33 11.17 -8.98
N PHE A 113 5.53 11.59 -8.57
CA PHE A 113 5.71 12.69 -7.60
C PHE A 113 5.21 14.03 -8.16
N GLU A 114 5.52 14.33 -9.43
CA GLU A 114 5.05 15.53 -10.14
C GLU A 114 3.51 15.56 -10.22
N ASP A 115 2.87 14.45 -10.61
CA ASP A 115 1.42 14.27 -10.64
C ASP A 115 0.82 14.54 -9.25
N ALA A 116 1.47 14.09 -8.18
CA ALA A 116 1.06 14.33 -6.79
C ALA A 116 1.37 15.74 -6.26
N ARG A 117 2.05 16.58 -7.05
CA ARG A 117 2.54 17.91 -6.65
C ARG A 117 3.46 17.85 -5.43
N ILE A 118 4.23 16.77 -5.33
CA ILE A 118 5.25 16.57 -4.29
C ILE A 118 6.61 16.71 -4.95
N GLU A 119 7.55 17.35 -4.26
CA GLU A 119 8.91 17.46 -4.77
C GLU A 119 9.51 16.05 -4.96
N PRO A 120 10.01 15.72 -6.17
CA PRO A 120 10.65 14.44 -6.42
C PRO A 120 11.83 14.18 -5.46
N PRO A 121 12.21 12.92 -5.23
CA PRO A 121 13.27 12.58 -4.29
C PRO A 121 14.67 12.98 -4.78
N GLY A 122 14.85 13.30 -6.07
CA GLY A 122 16.16 13.59 -6.65
C GLY A 122 16.96 12.31 -6.86
N ASN A 123 17.85 11.95 -5.93
CA ASN A 123 18.72 10.77 -6.09
C ASN A 123 17.98 9.46 -5.74
N LEU A 124 17.13 8.98 -6.67
CA LEU A 124 16.38 7.73 -6.50
C LEU A 124 17.26 6.51 -6.19
N SER A 125 18.42 6.40 -6.83
CA SER A 125 19.31 5.25 -6.62
C SER A 125 19.83 5.18 -5.18
N LEU A 126 20.11 6.34 -4.55
CA LEU A 126 20.48 6.40 -3.15
C LEU A 126 19.37 5.84 -2.24
N TYR A 127 18.13 6.27 -2.44
CA TYR A 127 17.01 5.83 -1.60
C TYR A 127 16.67 4.37 -1.82
N ILE A 128 16.65 3.89 -3.08
CA ILE A 128 16.42 2.48 -3.40
C ILE A 128 17.50 1.60 -2.76
N ASN A 129 18.76 2.02 -2.80
CA ASN A 129 19.86 1.27 -2.16
C ASN A 129 19.71 1.24 -0.63
N ARG A 130 19.37 2.36 0.01
CA ARG A 130 19.11 2.39 1.47
C ARG A 130 17.94 1.50 1.88
N LEU A 131 16.87 1.49 1.10
CA LEU A 131 15.72 0.61 1.35
C LEU A 131 16.09 -0.86 1.15
N LYS A 132 16.93 -1.17 0.15
CA LYS A 132 17.50 -2.50 -0.05
C LYS A 132 18.39 -2.93 1.11
N GLU A 133 19.25 -2.04 1.63
CA GLU A 133 20.10 -2.31 2.81
C GLU A 133 19.28 -2.63 4.06
N ARG A 134 18.09 -2.02 4.19
CA ARG A 134 17.11 -2.32 5.25
C ARG A 134 16.27 -3.57 4.99
N ASN A 135 16.54 -4.29 3.90
CA ASN A 135 15.74 -5.42 3.43
C ASN A 135 14.27 -5.07 3.17
N PHE A 136 13.95 -3.83 2.80
CA PHE A 136 12.58 -3.44 2.42
C PHE A 136 12.34 -3.65 0.92
N LEU A 137 13.40 -3.54 0.12
CA LEU A 137 13.37 -3.80 -1.30
C LEU A 137 14.34 -4.93 -1.67
N LYS A 138 13.96 -5.70 -2.67
CA LYS A 138 14.85 -6.60 -3.40
C LYS A 138 14.91 -6.17 -4.87
N ILE A 139 16.05 -6.42 -5.50
CA ILE A 139 16.21 -6.19 -6.94
C ILE A 139 16.45 -7.54 -7.59
N PRO A 140 15.56 -8.02 -8.49
CA PRO A 140 15.72 -9.31 -9.13
C PRO A 140 16.92 -9.34 -10.09
N SER A 141 17.78 -10.35 -9.93
CA SER A 141 18.97 -10.56 -10.78
C SER A 141 18.63 -10.91 -12.22
N LYS A 142 17.45 -11.49 -12.48
CA LYS A 142 16.92 -11.80 -13.83
C LYS A 142 16.90 -10.61 -14.79
N HIS A 143 16.92 -9.37 -14.27
CA HIS A 143 16.92 -8.15 -15.08
C HIS A 143 18.22 -7.34 -14.97
N GLY A 144 19.30 -7.97 -14.52
CA GLY A 144 20.63 -7.37 -14.40
C GLY A 144 20.76 -6.41 -13.21
N ASP A 145 20.09 -6.72 -12.10
CA ASP A 145 20.15 -5.97 -10.83
C ASP A 145 19.88 -4.45 -10.96
N LYS A 146 19.00 -4.07 -11.89
CA LYS A 146 18.65 -2.67 -12.13
C LYS A 146 17.55 -2.21 -11.19
N ASN A 147 17.74 -1.05 -10.56
CA ASN A 147 16.78 -0.39 -9.66
C ASN A 147 15.37 -0.22 -10.22
N ARG A 148 15.21 -0.12 -11.55
CA ARG A 148 13.89 -0.01 -12.22
C ARG A 148 12.99 -1.24 -12.01
N TYR A 149 13.55 -2.35 -11.56
CA TYR A 149 12.84 -3.59 -11.25
C TYR A 149 12.80 -3.87 -9.74
N ALA A 150 13.04 -2.86 -8.90
CA ALA A 150 12.93 -3.03 -7.45
C ALA A 150 11.51 -3.50 -7.07
N GLU A 151 11.46 -4.50 -6.20
CA GLU A 151 10.25 -5.12 -5.69
C GLU A 151 10.22 -5.01 -4.17
N LEU A 152 9.04 -4.85 -3.60
CA LEU A 152 8.87 -4.93 -2.16
C LEU A 152 9.18 -6.35 -1.68
N THR A 153 9.85 -6.40 -0.54
CA THR A 153 10.00 -7.61 0.28
C THR A 153 8.80 -7.73 1.21
N GLU A 154 8.72 -8.86 1.91
CA GLU A 154 7.71 -9.03 2.96
C GLU A 154 7.90 -8.02 4.08
N GLU A 155 9.14 -7.78 4.49
CA GLU A 155 9.49 -6.81 5.52
C GLU A 155 9.15 -5.37 5.10
N GLY A 156 9.32 -5.05 3.81
CA GLY A 156 8.94 -3.76 3.25
C GLY A 156 7.43 -3.52 3.27
N ARG A 157 6.62 -4.54 2.95
CA ARG A 157 5.15 -4.45 3.06
C ARG A 157 4.70 -4.32 4.50
N LYS A 158 5.22 -5.18 5.37
CA LYS A 158 4.91 -5.12 6.79
C LYS A 158 5.24 -3.75 7.38
N HIS A 159 6.37 -3.15 6.97
CA HIS A 159 6.72 -1.80 7.43
C HIS A 159 5.70 -0.73 6.99
N LEU A 160 5.10 -0.89 5.81
CA LEU A 160 4.03 -0.01 5.34
C LEU A 160 2.73 -0.27 6.13
N GLU A 161 2.35 -1.52 6.36
CA GLU A 161 1.19 -1.91 7.18
C GLU A 161 1.30 -1.38 8.62
N ASP A 162 2.45 -1.59 9.27
CA ASP A 162 2.71 -1.08 10.62
C ASP A 162 2.59 0.46 10.67
N LYS A 163 2.85 1.15 9.56
CA LYS A 163 2.75 2.61 9.46
C LYS A 163 1.31 3.08 9.25
N SER A 164 0.48 2.34 8.53
CA SER A 164 -0.95 2.65 8.38
C SER A 164 -1.72 2.44 9.69
N ASP A 165 -1.34 1.45 10.49
CA ASP A 165 -2.03 1.11 11.74
C ASP A 165 -1.75 2.08 12.90
N ASN A 166 -0.72 2.92 12.77
CA ASN A 166 -0.31 3.89 13.78
C ASN A 166 -0.92 5.30 13.57
N MET A 167 -1.89 5.45 12.65
CA MET A 167 -2.70 6.66 12.45
C MET A 167 -4.02 6.59 13.21
#